data_AF-A0AAD1DH14-F1
#
_entry.id   AF-A0AAD1DH14-F1
#
_cell.length_a   1.000
_cell.length_b   1.000
_cell.length_c   1.000
_cell.angle_alpha   90.00
_cell.angle_beta   90.00
_cell.angle_gamma   90.00
#
_symmetry.space_group_name_H-M   'P 1'
#
loop_
_entity.id
_entity.type
_entity.pdbx_description
1 polymer ?
#
loop_
_entity_poly.entity_id
_entity_poly.type
_entity_poly.pdbx_seq_one_letter_code
_entity_poly.pdbx_strand_id
1 'polypeptide(L)'
;MNNHDEYNLFYCQTKKDVQDCIAAGIDINSLIHWGENALFKNCHTSAIQAMIEAGIDLDHTDHYGNNALFINSSPEILSLLIDSGINIHHTNDKGENCLSHHRYDRASTETLINAGVDIHHKDNNGQTLLYNNLDNLCFDYLVNKGCDLNHRDNNGNTVLDLPDHKSYKYDFIVMALARHLDKIDTPPTLFKHLTIKCLPLMALLHEKGIHFTVAEHCTFSLYVREMKAFFIELKTYTDIGHVQFYNMDNKHIGSYTGIERVKWFIRNGIRMDDDILRQRSDSDKILSYIAGREKKDLLNEMKPEIPHAPVRKRL
;
A
#
# COMPACT_ATOMS: atom_id res chain seq x y z
N MET A 1 34.06 40.91 6.22
CA MET A 1 34.11 39.49 5.85
C MET A 1 34.52 38.76 7.10
N ASN A 2 33.55 38.19 7.83
CA ASN A 2 33.82 37.53 9.10
C ASN A 2 34.38 36.14 8.81
N ASN A 3 35.39 35.70 9.58
CA ASN A 3 36.00 34.36 9.55
C ASN A 3 35.03 33.18 9.85
N HIS A 4 33.71 33.43 9.89
CA HIS A 4 32.70 32.40 10.16
C HIS A 4 32.26 31.63 8.90
N ASP A 5 32.61 32.09 7.70
CA ASP A 5 32.24 31.38 6.46
C ASP A 5 33.21 30.23 6.12
N GLU A 6 34.38 30.16 6.74
CA GLU A 6 35.42 29.15 6.44
C GLU A 6 35.30 27.90 7.33
N TYR A 7 34.69 28.03 8.51
CA TYR A 7 34.49 26.94 9.48
C TYR A 7 33.01 26.70 9.68
N ASN A 8 32.52 25.58 9.17
CA ASN A 8 31.12 25.20 9.32
C ASN A 8 31.02 23.81 9.95
N LEU A 9 30.66 23.79 11.23
CA LEU A 9 30.52 22.59 12.05
C LEU A 9 29.64 21.51 11.39
N PHE A 10 28.63 21.93 10.62
CA PHE A 10 27.66 21.03 9.96
C PHE A 10 28.22 20.33 8.72
N TYR A 11 29.39 20.74 8.21
CA TYR A 11 30.05 20.13 7.06
C TYR A 11 31.41 19.50 7.39
N CYS A 12 31.75 19.36 8.68
CA CYS A 12 32.97 18.68 9.10
C CYS A 12 32.99 17.21 8.63
N GLN A 13 34.12 16.76 8.10
CA GLN A 13 34.32 15.38 7.63
C GLN A 13 35.31 14.62 8.50
N THR A 14 36.23 15.33 9.13
CA THR A 14 37.30 14.75 9.93
C THR A 14 37.30 15.28 11.36
N LYS A 15 37.97 14.55 12.25
CA LYS A 15 38.26 15.02 13.62
C LYS A 15 38.97 16.38 13.62
N LYS A 16 39.85 16.63 12.65
CA LYS A 16 40.58 17.90 12.54
C LYS A 16 39.62 19.05 12.23
N ASP A 17 38.67 18.86 11.33
CA ASP A 17 37.71 19.92 10.98
C ASP A 17 36.90 20.37 12.21
N VAL A 18 36.48 19.40 13.04
CA VAL A 18 35.76 19.67 14.30
C VAL A 18 36.66 20.43 15.29
N GLN A 19 37.91 19.99 15.45
CA GLN A 19 38.89 20.66 16.30
C GLN A 19 39.18 22.10 15.84
N ASP A 20 39.31 22.32 14.54
CA ASP A 20 39.55 23.64 13.94
C ASP A 20 38.33 24.55 14.16
N CYS A 21 37.10 24.03 14.03
CA CYS A 21 35.87 24.79 14.35
C CYS A 21 35.82 25.21 15.82
N ILE A 22 36.12 24.29 16.75
CA ILE A 22 36.14 24.59 18.19
C ILE A 22 37.25 25.61 18.51
N ALA A 23 38.43 25.46 17.90
CA ALA A 23 39.54 26.41 18.06
C ALA A 23 39.21 27.81 17.52
N ALA A 24 38.37 27.89 16.48
CA ALA A 24 37.81 29.14 15.95
C ALA A 24 36.69 29.74 16.84
N GLY A 25 36.33 29.09 17.95
CA GLY A 25 35.33 29.55 18.90
C GLY A 25 33.89 29.23 18.51
N ILE A 26 33.67 28.29 17.59
CA ILE A 26 32.32 27.82 17.24
C ILE A 26 31.79 26.95 18.38
N ASP A 27 30.57 27.26 18.83
CA ASP A 27 29.85 26.45 19.80
C ASP A 27 29.50 25.08 19.19
N ILE A 28 29.91 23.99 19.84
CA ILE A 28 29.64 22.62 19.41
C ILE A 28 28.13 22.31 19.34
N ASN A 29 27.32 23.06 20.10
CA ASN A 29 25.86 22.95 20.14
C ASN A 29 25.16 24.01 19.29
N SER A 30 25.89 24.63 18.35
CA SER A 30 25.27 25.52 17.36
C SER A 30 24.14 24.80 16.64
N LEU A 31 23.06 25.54 16.37
CA LEU A 31 21.87 25.03 15.69
C LEU A 31 21.67 25.74 14.35
N ILE A 32 21.17 25.01 13.35
CA ILE A 32 20.68 25.61 12.09
C ILE A 32 19.18 25.98 12.20
N HIS A 33 18.64 26.55 11.13
CA HIS A 33 17.26 27.08 11.04
C HIS A 33 16.14 26.13 11.47
N TRP A 34 16.35 24.81 11.41
CA TRP A 34 15.37 23.79 11.82
C TRP A 34 15.53 23.34 13.27
N GLY A 35 16.42 23.99 14.02
CA GLY A 35 16.80 23.57 15.36
C GLY A 35 17.64 22.30 15.35
N GLU A 36 18.30 21.95 14.25
CA GLU A 36 19.16 20.77 14.20
C GLU A 36 20.58 21.14 14.66
N ASN A 37 21.21 20.29 15.48
CA ASN A 37 22.65 20.37 15.71
C ASN A 37 23.42 19.59 14.62
N ALA A 38 24.75 19.59 14.69
CA ALA A 38 25.59 19.00 13.64
C ALA A 38 25.39 17.48 13.44
N LEU A 39 24.89 16.74 14.44
CA LEU A 39 24.71 15.29 14.34
C LEU A 39 23.62 14.88 13.34
N PHE A 40 22.62 15.71 13.10
CA PHE A 40 21.42 15.34 12.35
C PHE A 40 21.70 14.96 10.89
N LYS A 41 22.70 15.60 10.27
CA LYS A 41 23.00 15.46 8.84
C LYS A 41 24.44 15.08 8.54
N ASN A 42 25.29 14.92 9.57
CA ASN A 42 26.67 14.53 9.35
C ASN A 42 26.76 13.04 8.98
N CYS A 43 27.44 12.73 7.87
CA CYS A 43 27.58 11.36 7.39
C CYS A 43 28.99 10.78 7.61
N HIS A 44 29.84 11.46 8.39
CA HIS A 44 31.23 11.08 8.60
C HIS A 44 31.46 10.64 10.05
N THR A 45 31.68 9.34 10.24
CA THR A 45 31.94 8.73 11.56
C THR A 45 33.07 9.42 12.33
N SER A 46 34.16 9.80 11.65
CA SER A 46 35.29 10.49 12.30
C SER A 46 34.92 11.88 12.84
N ALA A 47 34.04 12.61 12.14
CA ALA A 47 33.59 13.92 12.60
C ALA A 47 32.60 13.75 13.76
N ILE A 48 31.63 12.84 13.62
CA ILE A 48 30.64 12.56 14.67
C ILE A 48 31.32 12.11 15.97
N GLN A 49 32.28 11.19 15.90
CA GLN A 49 33.04 10.75 17.07
C GLN A 49 33.74 11.94 17.76
N ALA A 50 34.34 12.84 16.98
CA ALA A 50 34.99 14.03 17.53
C ALA A 50 33.99 15.04 18.12
N MET A 51 32.80 15.18 17.53
CA MET A 51 31.72 16.02 18.08
C MET A 51 31.22 15.47 19.42
N ILE A 52 31.06 14.15 19.53
CA ILE A 52 30.68 13.46 20.77
C ILE A 52 31.76 13.62 21.83
N GLU A 53 33.04 13.41 21.48
CA GLU A 53 34.19 13.67 22.38
C GLU A 53 34.26 15.14 22.86
N ALA A 54 33.79 16.08 22.02
CA ALA A 54 33.74 17.50 22.33
C ALA A 54 32.51 17.92 23.15
N GLY A 55 31.60 17.00 23.48
CA GLY A 55 30.43 17.27 24.31
C GLY A 55 29.26 17.89 23.56
N ILE A 56 29.07 17.56 22.28
CA ILE A 56 27.82 17.85 21.58
C ILE A 56 26.64 17.20 22.33
N ASP A 57 25.52 17.90 22.41
CA ASP A 57 24.29 17.39 22.99
C ASP A 57 23.71 16.29 22.10
N LEU A 58 23.87 15.05 22.55
CA LEU A 58 23.49 13.85 21.80
C LEU A 58 21.97 13.69 21.70
N ASP A 59 21.23 14.15 22.70
CA ASP A 59 19.77 14.01 22.81
C ASP A 59 19.01 15.26 22.34
N HIS A 60 19.72 16.23 21.76
CA HIS A 60 19.12 17.45 21.20
C HIS A 60 18.04 17.11 20.17
N THR A 61 16.96 17.89 20.17
CA THR A 61 15.82 17.72 19.26
C THR A 61 15.62 18.90 18.32
N ASP A 62 15.26 18.63 17.07
CA ASP A 62 14.85 19.65 16.10
C ASP A 62 13.47 20.26 16.43
N HIS A 63 13.00 21.20 15.61
CA HIS A 63 11.69 21.84 15.77
C HIS A 63 10.47 20.91 15.59
N TYR A 64 10.68 19.65 15.20
CA TYR A 64 9.65 18.63 15.11
C TYR A 64 9.75 17.62 16.27
N GLY A 65 10.65 17.87 17.21
CA GLY A 65 10.95 16.97 18.30
C GLY A 65 11.73 15.73 17.85
N ASN A 66 12.35 15.70 16.68
CA ASN A 66 13.18 14.56 16.27
C ASN A 66 14.57 14.66 16.90
N ASN A 67 15.15 13.55 17.38
CA ASN A 67 16.59 13.49 17.65
C ASN A 67 17.36 12.99 16.40
N ALA A 68 18.70 12.92 16.48
CA ALA A 68 19.54 12.59 15.33
C ALA A 68 19.27 11.20 14.70
N LEU A 69 18.64 10.26 15.42
CA LEU A 69 18.28 8.93 14.88
C LEU A 69 17.15 8.99 13.85
N PHE A 70 16.32 10.03 13.85
CA PHE A 70 15.19 10.14 12.91
C PHE A 70 15.65 10.55 11.51
N ILE A 71 16.82 11.21 11.40
CA ILE A 71 17.29 11.82 10.15
C ILE A 71 18.45 11.03 9.53
N ASN A 72 19.37 10.51 10.34
CA ASN A 72 20.51 9.74 9.83
C ASN A 72 20.09 8.40 9.24
N SER A 73 20.45 8.15 7.98
CA SER A 73 20.09 6.92 7.25
C SER A 73 21.28 5.98 6.99
N SER A 74 22.43 6.19 7.62
CA SER A 74 23.57 5.27 7.51
C SER A 74 23.54 4.31 8.71
N PRO A 75 23.48 2.99 8.48
CA PRO A 75 23.61 2.00 9.55
C PRO A 75 24.84 2.20 10.43
N GLU A 76 25.96 2.62 9.85
CA GLU A 76 27.20 2.88 10.57
C GLU A 76 27.08 4.11 11.48
N ILE A 77 26.47 5.20 11.00
CA ILE A 77 26.21 6.39 11.82
C ILE A 77 25.19 6.09 12.92
N LEU A 78 24.11 5.38 12.60
CA LEU A 78 23.09 4.98 13.57
C LEU A 78 23.72 4.15 14.68
N SER A 79 24.53 3.14 14.33
CA SER A 79 25.25 2.32 15.31
C SER A 79 26.16 3.17 16.21
N LEU A 80 26.92 4.09 15.62
CA LEU A 80 27.79 5.00 16.39
C LEU A 80 27.02 5.87 17.39
N LEU A 81 25.90 6.46 16.97
CA LEU A 81 25.06 7.30 17.85
C LEU A 81 24.45 6.45 18.98
N ILE A 82 23.97 5.25 18.67
CA ILE A 82 23.40 4.29 19.62
C ILE A 82 24.45 3.84 20.65
N ASP A 83 25.63 3.42 20.19
CA ASP A 83 26.74 3.00 21.05
C ASP A 83 27.25 4.14 21.94
N SER A 84 27.04 5.39 21.50
CA SER A 84 27.37 6.59 22.27
C SER A 84 26.29 6.99 23.28
N GLY A 85 25.17 6.27 23.33
CA GLY A 85 24.14 6.44 24.36
C GLY A 85 23.00 7.39 24.02
N ILE A 86 22.78 7.69 22.73
CA ILE A 86 21.61 8.49 22.32
C ILE A 86 20.31 7.80 22.75
N ASN A 87 19.31 8.58 23.15
CA ASN A 87 18.03 8.05 23.57
C ASN A 87 17.27 7.36 22.41
N ILE A 88 17.33 6.03 22.37
CA ILE A 88 16.62 5.20 21.40
C ILE A 88 15.10 5.11 21.64
N HIS A 89 14.63 5.52 22.82
CA HIS A 89 13.21 5.51 23.20
C HIS A 89 12.53 6.86 22.98
N HIS A 90 13.22 7.80 22.34
CA HIS A 90 12.71 9.12 22.04
C HIS A 90 11.54 9.10 21.06
N THR A 91 10.59 10.00 21.25
CA THR A 91 9.44 10.19 20.36
C THR A 91 9.33 11.64 19.92
N ASN A 92 9.03 11.87 18.64
CA ASN A 92 8.84 13.21 18.09
C ASN A 92 7.47 13.82 18.43
N ASP A 93 7.18 15.03 17.93
CA ASP A 93 5.93 15.74 18.22
C ASP A 93 4.67 15.02 17.69
N LYS A 94 4.83 14.08 16.75
CA LYS A 94 3.75 13.20 16.26
C LYS A 94 3.60 11.93 17.10
N GLY A 95 4.41 11.78 18.14
CA GLY A 95 4.50 10.58 18.94
C GLY A 95 5.16 9.43 18.19
N GLU A 96 5.87 9.66 17.09
CA GLU A 96 6.56 8.60 16.35
C GLU A 96 7.93 8.34 17.00
N ASN A 97 8.39 7.08 17.03
CA ASN A 97 9.80 6.79 17.27
C ASN A 97 10.58 6.84 15.95
N CYS A 98 11.91 6.71 16.02
CA CYS A 98 12.77 6.89 14.84
C CYS A 98 12.51 5.86 13.72
N LEU A 99 12.02 4.65 14.01
CA LEU A 99 11.72 3.63 12.99
C LEU A 99 10.74 4.13 11.93
N SER A 100 9.79 4.98 12.32
CA SER A 100 8.84 5.58 11.38
C SER A 100 9.53 6.28 10.22
N HIS A 101 10.71 6.86 10.42
CA HIS A 101 11.47 7.56 9.38
C HIS A 101 12.35 6.64 8.51
N HIS A 102 12.58 5.40 8.94
CA HIS A 102 13.46 4.44 8.26
C HIS A 102 12.73 3.33 7.52
N ARG A 103 11.39 3.35 7.50
CA ARG A 103 10.52 2.30 6.95
C ARG A 103 10.75 1.90 5.48
N TYR A 104 11.55 2.65 4.73
CA TYR A 104 11.91 2.35 3.33
C TYR A 104 13.38 1.93 3.14
N ASP A 105 14.18 1.97 4.21
CA ASP A 105 15.55 1.47 4.23
C ASP A 105 15.65 0.30 5.20
N ARG A 106 15.76 -0.90 4.63
CA ARG A 106 15.86 -2.14 5.39
C ARG A 106 17.11 -2.16 6.28
N ALA A 107 18.25 -1.63 5.84
CA ALA A 107 19.50 -1.73 6.59
C ALA A 107 19.46 -0.85 7.84
N SER A 108 18.99 0.39 7.71
CA SER A 108 18.78 1.30 8.84
C SER A 108 17.70 0.79 9.79
N THR A 109 16.58 0.31 9.24
CA THR A 109 15.50 -0.32 10.04
C THR A 109 16.01 -1.51 10.85
N GLU A 110 16.80 -2.41 10.23
CA GLU A 110 17.38 -3.56 10.91
C GLU A 110 18.33 -3.16 12.04
N THR A 111 19.17 -2.15 11.81
CA THR A 111 20.09 -1.61 12.82
C THR A 111 19.33 -1.11 14.04
N LEU A 112 18.28 -0.33 13.83
CA LEU A 112 17.45 0.24 14.91
C LEU A 112 16.65 -0.82 15.67
N ILE A 113 16.08 -1.80 14.96
CA ILE A 113 15.37 -2.93 15.60
C ILE A 113 16.33 -3.75 16.46
N ASN A 114 17.54 -4.04 15.96
CA ASN A 114 18.53 -4.82 16.70
C ASN A 114 19.06 -4.07 17.93
N ALA A 115 19.07 -2.73 17.89
CA ALA A 115 19.39 -1.87 19.03
C ALA A 115 18.27 -1.79 20.08
N GLY A 116 17.09 -2.37 19.82
CA GLY A 116 15.98 -2.40 20.78
C GLY A 116 15.00 -1.24 20.66
N VAL A 117 14.98 -0.50 19.55
CA VAL A 117 13.89 0.45 19.27
C VAL A 117 12.57 -0.32 19.15
N ASP A 118 11.54 0.15 19.84
CA ASP A 118 10.26 -0.54 19.93
C ASP A 118 9.54 -0.60 18.56
N ILE A 119 9.47 -1.79 17.99
CA ILE A 119 8.79 -2.04 16.72
C ILE A 119 7.25 -1.98 16.83
N HIS A 120 6.71 -2.07 18.06
CA HIS A 120 5.28 -2.04 18.35
C HIS A 120 4.77 -0.66 18.77
N HIS A 121 5.65 0.34 18.74
CA HIS A 121 5.33 1.71 19.11
C HIS A 121 4.17 2.28 18.31
N LYS A 122 3.38 3.14 18.95
CA LYS A 122 2.19 3.77 18.37
C LYS A 122 2.35 5.28 18.39
N ASP A 123 2.07 5.91 17.25
CA ASP A 123 2.06 7.37 17.15
C ASP A 123 0.81 7.99 17.81
N ASN A 124 0.68 9.32 17.77
CA ASN A 124 -0.46 10.03 18.33
C ASN A 124 -1.81 9.70 17.64
N ASN A 125 -1.80 9.12 16.44
CA ASN A 125 -2.98 8.60 15.75
C ASN A 125 -3.26 7.13 16.08
N GLY A 126 -2.48 6.54 16.99
CA GLY A 126 -2.52 5.13 17.31
C GLY A 126 -2.00 4.26 16.18
N GLN A 127 -1.23 4.78 15.22
CA GLN A 127 -0.69 4.02 14.10
C GLN A 127 0.64 3.36 14.48
N THR A 128 0.82 2.10 14.07
CA THR A 128 2.12 1.41 14.13
C THR A 128 2.94 1.73 12.88
N LEU A 129 4.21 1.32 12.89
CA LEU A 129 5.19 1.49 11.80
C LEU A 129 4.67 1.09 10.40
N LEU A 130 3.69 0.17 10.31
CA LEU A 130 3.19 -0.34 9.04
C LEU A 130 2.26 0.63 8.28
N TYR A 131 1.54 1.56 8.94
CA TYR A 131 0.42 2.34 8.33
C TYR A 131 0.80 3.23 7.13
N ASN A 132 2.09 3.56 6.98
CA ASN A 132 2.60 4.37 5.89
C ASN A 132 3.77 3.71 5.14
N ASN A 133 3.97 2.40 5.31
CA ASN A 133 4.96 1.64 4.56
C ASN A 133 4.33 1.09 3.27
N LEU A 134 4.89 1.47 2.13
CA LEU A 134 4.47 1.02 0.79
C LEU A 134 5.59 0.30 0.04
N ASP A 135 6.72 0.08 0.69
CA ASP A 135 7.80 -0.73 0.13
C ASP A 135 7.54 -2.19 0.48
N ASN A 136 7.31 -3.02 -0.54
CA ASN A 136 6.95 -4.42 -0.30
C ASN A 136 8.03 -5.18 0.49
N LEU A 137 9.31 -4.92 0.21
CA LEU A 137 10.41 -5.66 0.83
C LEU A 137 10.54 -5.30 2.33
N CYS A 138 10.50 -4.02 2.66
CA CYS A 138 10.54 -3.56 4.05
C CYS A 138 9.25 -3.94 4.79
N PHE A 139 8.08 -3.81 4.16
CA PHE A 139 6.81 -4.23 4.77
C PHE A 139 6.83 -5.70 5.15
N ASP A 140 7.19 -6.58 4.20
CA ASP A 140 7.25 -8.03 4.44
C ASP A 140 8.31 -8.38 5.51
N TYR A 141 9.45 -7.67 5.53
CA TYR A 141 10.46 -7.81 6.57
C TYR A 141 9.92 -7.46 7.96
N LEU A 142 9.25 -6.31 8.09
CA LEU A 142 8.67 -5.83 9.35
C LEU A 142 7.57 -6.77 9.87
N VAL A 143 6.71 -7.27 8.98
CA VAL A 143 5.72 -8.29 9.32
C VAL A 143 6.40 -9.58 9.82
N ASN A 144 7.54 -9.97 9.25
CA ASN A 144 8.30 -11.12 9.71
C ASN A 144 9.05 -10.88 11.03
N LYS A 145 9.33 -9.62 11.38
CA LYS A 145 9.85 -9.22 12.69
C LYS A 145 8.78 -9.12 13.78
N GLY A 146 7.51 -9.37 13.43
CA GLY A 146 6.42 -9.45 14.39
C GLY A 146 5.52 -8.21 14.44
N CYS A 147 5.64 -7.27 13.51
CA CYS A 147 4.66 -6.17 13.42
C CYS A 147 3.24 -6.71 13.27
N ASP A 148 2.32 -6.17 14.08
CA ASP A 148 0.92 -6.57 14.09
C ASP A 148 0.17 -5.93 12.90
N LEU A 149 -0.39 -6.80 12.05
CA LEU A 149 -1.22 -6.41 10.89
C LEU A 149 -2.68 -6.12 11.28
N ASN A 150 -3.13 -6.60 12.44
CA ASN A 150 -4.52 -6.51 12.90
C ASN A 150 -4.74 -5.37 13.90
N HIS A 151 -3.66 -4.70 14.32
CA HIS A 151 -3.73 -3.50 15.13
C HIS A 151 -4.65 -2.46 14.46
N ARG A 152 -5.42 -1.74 15.28
CA ARG A 152 -6.35 -0.70 14.83
C ARG A 152 -5.89 0.67 15.31
N ASP A 153 -5.87 1.63 14.41
CA ASP A 153 -5.58 3.02 14.72
C ASP A 153 -6.74 3.68 15.49
N ASN A 154 -6.59 4.95 15.86
CA ASN A 154 -7.63 5.69 16.60
C ASN A 154 -8.94 5.85 15.81
N ASN A 155 -8.92 5.64 14.49
CA ASN A 155 -10.11 5.65 13.63
C ASN A 155 -10.72 4.25 13.46
N GLY A 156 -10.12 3.23 14.09
CA GLY A 156 -10.55 1.84 14.01
C GLY A 156 -10.11 1.12 12.74
N ASN A 157 -9.26 1.70 11.89
CA ASN A 157 -8.80 1.05 10.67
C ASN A 157 -7.59 0.16 10.94
N THR A 158 -7.47 -0.99 10.27
CA THR A 158 -6.23 -1.77 10.21
C THR A 158 -5.32 -1.26 9.09
N VAL A 159 -4.02 -1.63 9.11
CA VAL A 159 -3.08 -1.22 8.05
C VAL A 159 -3.44 -1.78 6.66
N LEU A 160 -4.13 -2.92 6.62
CA LEU A 160 -4.53 -3.60 5.39
C LEU A 160 -6.04 -3.47 5.09
N ASP A 161 -6.75 -2.55 5.74
CA ASP A 161 -8.12 -2.24 5.34
C ASP A 161 -8.15 -1.70 3.90
N LEU A 162 -9.05 -2.24 3.08
CA LEU A 162 -9.17 -1.82 1.68
C LEU A 162 -9.61 -0.35 1.62
N PRO A 163 -8.79 0.56 1.05
CA PRO A 163 -9.11 1.97 1.00
C PRO A 163 -10.10 2.28 -0.13
N ASP A 164 -10.50 3.54 -0.24
CA ASP A 164 -11.27 4.00 -1.39
C ASP A 164 -10.49 3.80 -2.72
N HIS A 165 -11.24 3.64 -3.81
CA HIS A 165 -10.72 3.38 -5.16
C HIS A 165 -9.71 4.41 -5.67
N LYS A 166 -9.72 5.64 -5.13
CA LYS A 166 -8.77 6.71 -5.50
C LYS A 166 -7.44 6.64 -4.75
N SER A 167 -7.32 5.75 -3.77
CA SER A 167 -6.10 5.62 -2.99
C SER A 167 -4.99 4.99 -3.82
N TYR A 168 -3.85 5.67 -3.91
CA TYR A 168 -2.63 5.14 -4.50
C TYR A 168 -2.07 3.91 -3.75
N LYS A 169 -2.55 3.66 -2.51
CA LYS A 169 -2.17 2.50 -1.68
C LYS A 169 -2.95 1.23 -2.02
N TYR A 170 -4.03 1.32 -2.82
CA TYR A 170 -4.97 0.20 -3.02
C TYR A 170 -4.28 -1.08 -3.51
N ASP A 171 -3.52 -0.98 -4.60
CA ASP A 171 -2.82 -2.15 -5.17
C ASP A 171 -1.78 -2.71 -4.21
N PHE A 172 -1.07 -1.85 -3.46
CA PHE A 172 -0.13 -2.30 -2.43
C PHE A 172 -0.84 -3.14 -1.37
N ILE A 173 -1.94 -2.63 -0.82
CA ILE A 173 -2.72 -3.31 0.23
C ILE A 173 -3.26 -4.65 -0.26
N VAL A 174 -3.85 -4.69 -1.46
CA VAL A 174 -4.35 -5.93 -2.06
C VAL A 174 -3.23 -6.97 -2.23
N MET A 175 -2.06 -6.54 -2.68
CA MET A 175 -0.91 -7.43 -2.82
C MET A 175 -0.36 -7.88 -1.46
N ALA A 176 -0.34 -7.01 -0.45
CA ALA A 176 0.09 -7.35 0.90
C ALA A 176 -0.88 -8.34 1.57
N LEU A 177 -2.19 -8.13 1.42
CA LEU A 177 -3.23 -9.07 1.84
C LEU A 177 -3.03 -10.45 1.20
N ALA A 178 -2.72 -10.50 -0.10
CA ALA A 178 -2.46 -11.78 -0.78
C ALA A 178 -1.23 -12.51 -0.23
N ARG A 179 -0.22 -11.79 0.27
CA ARG A 179 1.02 -12.37 0.81
C ARG A 179 0.91 -12.80 2.27
N HIS A 180 0.10 -12.10 3.07
CA HIS A 180 0.04 -12.28 4.53
C HIS A 180 -1.36 -12.66 5.05
N LEU A 181 -2.22 -13.21 4.19
CA LEU A 181 -3.61 -13.53 4.53
C LEU A 181 -3.74 -14.44 5.77
N ASP A 182 -2.77 -15.32 5.99
CA ASP A 182 -2.68 -16.21 7.15
C ASP A 182 -2.50 -15.48 8.49
N LYS A 183 -2.04 -14.23 8.45
CA LYS A 183 -1.82 -13.37 9.62
C LYS A 183 -2.95 -12.35 9.82
N ILE A 184 -4.03 -12.40 9.01
CA ILE A 184 -5.14 -11.45 9.06
C ILE A 184 -6.35 -12.08 9.75
N ASP A 185 -6.83 -11.42 10.81
CA ASP A 185 -7.98 -11.89 11.60
C ASP A 185 -9.30 -11.73 10.83
N THR A 186 -9.44 -10.61 10.12
CA THR A 186 -10.65 -10.25 9.38
C THR A 186 -10.35 -10.02 7.90
N PRO A 187 -10.31 -11.10 7.08
CA PRO A 187 -10.05 -10.96 5.65
C PRO A 187 -11.16 -10.15 4.95
N PRO A 188 -10.86 -9.49 3.81
CA PRO A 188 -11.84 -8.68 3.11
C PRO A 188 -12.97 -9.53 2.53
N THR A 189 -14.21 -9.17 2.88
CA THR A 189 -15.43 -9.85 2.41
C THR A 189 -16.22 -9.05 1.37
N LEU A 190 -15.82 -7.81 1.10
CA LEU A 190 -16.47 -6.92 0.14
C LEU A 190 -15.44 -6.14 -0.68
N PHE A 191 -15.52 -6.28 -2.00
CA PHE A 191 -14.72 -5.52 -2.96
C PHE A 191 -15.57 -4.46 -3.64
N LYS A 192 -15.23 -3.18 -3.42
CA LYS A 192 -15.88 -2.01 -4.05
C LYS A 192 -15.11 -1.48 -5.27
N HIS A 193 -13.85 -1.87 -5.36
CA HIS A 193 -12.95 -1.53 -6.45
C HIS A 193 -12.23 -2.80 -6.91
N LEU A 194 -11.90 -2.89 -8.19
CA LEU A 194 -11.13 -4.00 -8.74
C LEU A 194 -9.99 -3.52 -9.64
N THR A 195 -8.83 -4.12 -9.43
CA THR A 195 -7.69 -4.03 -10.33
C THR A 195 -7.24 -5.45 -10.69
N ILE A 196 -6.34 -5.58 -11.66
CA ILE A 196 -5.78 -6.90 -12.01
C ILE A 196 -5.05 -7.54 -10.82
N LYS A 197 -4.57 -6.72 -9.86
CA LYS A 197 -3.87 -7.17 -8.65
C LYS A 197 -4.82 -7.80 -7.63
N CYS A 198 -6.13 -7.63 -7.76
CA CYS A 198 -7.13 -8.30 -6.92
C CYS A 198 -7.23 -9.80 -7.19
N LEU A 199 -6.94 -10.26 -8.41
CA LEU A 199 -7.16 -11.66 -8.80
C LEU A 199 -6.39 -12.66 -7.92
N PRO A 200 -5.08 -12.48 -7.61
CA PRO A 200 -4.37 -13.38 -6.70
C PRO A 200 -5.00 -13.46 -5.30
N LEU A 201 -5.43 -12.33 -4.74
CA LEU A 201 -6.09 -12.31 -3.44
C LEU A 201 -7.43 -13.04 -3.50
N MET A 202 -8.25 -12.78 -4.53
CA MET A 202 -9.55 -13.42 -4.72
C MET A 202 -9.44 -14.93 -4.94
N ALA A 203 -8.46 -15.37 -5.73
CA ALA A 203 -8.15 -16.77 -5.93
C ALA A 203 -7.79 -17.45 -4.59
N LEU A 204 -6.95 -16.80 -3.78
CA LEU A 204 -6.55 -17.31 -2.46
C LEU A 204 -7.72 -17.36 -1.47
N LEU A 205 -8.59 -16.34 -1.45
CA LEU A 205 -9.80 -16.33 -0.63
C LEU A 205 -10.74 -17.48 -1.04
N HIS A 206 -10.95 -17.67 -2.34
CA HIS A 206 -11.76 -18.76 -2.88
C HIS A 206 -11.20 -20.14 -2.53
N GLU A 207 -9.89 -20.34 -2.72
CA GLU A 207 -9.19 -21.59 -2.37
C GLU A 207 -9.33 -21.92 -0.87
N LYS A 208 -9.28 -20.91 0.00
CA LYS A 208 -9.46 -21.06 1.44
C LYS A 208 -10.93 -21.16 1.88
N GLY A 209 -11.88 -21.10 0.96
CA GLY A 209 -13.32 -21.13 1.26
C GLY A 209 -13.82 -19.89 1.99
N ILE A 210 -13.08 -18.77 1.92
CA ILE A 210 -13.47 -17.49 2.52
C ILE A 210 -14.43 -16.80 1.55
N HIS A 211 -15.69 -16.67 1.98
CA HIS A 211 -16.71 -16.01 1.17
C HIS A 211 -16.47 -14.49 1.09
N PHE A 212 -16.51 -13.96 -0.14
CA PHE A 212 -16.47 -12.54 -0.41
C PHE A 212 -17.47 -12.18 -1.51
N THR A 213 -17.84 -10.90 -1.61
CA THR A 213 -18.73 -10.39 -2.65
C THR A 213 -18.10 -9.18 -3.35
N VAL A 214 -18.55 -8.93 -4.57
CA VAL A 214 -18.29 -7.68 -5.30
C VAL A 214 -19.52 -6.79 -5.15
N ALA A 215 -19.30 -5.53 -4.79
CA ALA A 215 -20.37 -4.55 -4.58
C ALA A 215 -21.21 -4.36 -5.85
N GLU A 216 -22.53 -4.12 -5.70
CA GLU A 216 -23.41 -3.86 -6.86
C GLU A 216 -22.91 -2.70 -7.72
N HIS A 217 -22.41 -1.64 -7.09
CA HIS A 217 -21.66 -0.58 -7.75
C HIS A 217 -20.16 -0.81 -7.55
N CYS A 218 -19.50 -1.41 -8.55
CA CYS A 218 -18.07 -1.70 -8.49
C CYS A 218 -17.29 -0.83 -9.46
N THR A 219 -16.33 -0.08 -8.95
CA THR A 219 -15.36 0.61 -9.82
C THR A 219 -14.24 -0.36 -10.22
N PHE A 220 -13.55 -0.08 -11.32
CA PHE A 220 -12.36 -0.86 -11.68
C PHE A 220 -11.36 -0.04 -12.50
N SER A 221 -10.09 -0.41 -12.36
CA SER A 221 -8.97 0.15 -13.12
C SER A 221 -8.33 -0.94 -13.97
N LEU A 222 -8.88 -1.16 -15.17
CA LEU A 222 -8.42 -2.17 -16.12
C LEU A 222 -8.32 -1.59 -17.52
N TYR A 223 -7.30 -1.99 -18.29
CA TYR A 223 -7.30 -1.68 -19.70
C TYR A 223 -8.37 -2.50 -20.42
N VAL A 224 -8.97 -1.88 -21.44
CA VAL A 224 -10.05 -2.47 -22.25
C VAL A 224 -9.65 -3.80 -22.93
N ARG A 225 -8.36 -4.05 -23.12
CA ARG A 225 -7.80 -5.31 -23.64
C ARG A 225 -7.78 -6.45 -22.60
N GLU A 226 -7.66 -6.12 -21.31
CA GLU A 226 -7.56 -7.09 -20.20
C GLU A 226 -8.93 -7.56 -19.72
N MET A 227 -9.97 -6.73 -19.88
CA MET A 227 -11.33 -6.97 -19.34
C MET A 227 -11.84 -8.39 -19.57
N LYS A 228 -11.72 -8.94 -20.79
CA LYS A 228 -12.28 -10.27 -21.08
C LYS A 228 -11.63 -11.36 -20.24
N ALA A 229 -10.30 -11.37 -20.19
CA ALA A 229 -9.55 -12.36 -19.39
C ALA A 229 -9.86 -12.18 -17.91
N PHE A 230 -9.83 -10.92 -17.44
CA PHE A 230 -10.15 -10.56 -16.07
C PHE A 230 -11.54 -11.06 -15.63
N PHE A 231 -12.59 -10.79 -16.41
CA PHE A 231 -13.95 -11.21 -16.05
C PHE A 231 -14.17 -12.72 -16.17
N ILE A 232 -13.50 -13.40 -17.10
CA ILE A 232 -13.55 -14.87 -17.16
C ILE A 232 -13.00 -15.45 -15.86
N GLU A 233 -11.85 -14.96 -15.41
CA GLU A 233 -11.20 -15.40 -14.18
C GLU A 233 -12.00 -15.03 -12.93
N LEU A 234 -12.45 -13.78 -12.80
CA LEU A 234 -13.25 -13.32 -11.66
C LEU A 234 -14.51 -14.18 -11.44
N LYS A 235 -15.17 -14.58 -12.54
CA LYS A 235 -16.36 -15.45 -12.49
C LYS A 235 -16.08 -16.87 -11.97
N THR A 236 -14.83 -17.30 -11.94
CA THR A 236 -14.47 -18.58 -11.31
C THR A 236 -14.46 -18.48 -9.79
N TYR A 237 -14.37 -17.28 -9.23
CA TYR A 237 -14.26 -17.06 -7.79
C TYR A 237 -15.56 -16.61 -7.12
N THR A 238 -16.37 -15.81 -7.81
CA THR A 238 -17.62 -15.24 -7.28
C THR A 238 -18.65 -15.00 -8.38
N ASP A 239 -19.94 -15.03 -8.02
CA ASP A 239 -20.98 -14.48 -8.88
C ASP A 239 -20.82 -12.95 -8.99
N ILE A 240 -21.05 -12.44 -10.19
CA ILE A 240 -21.00 -11.02 -10.53
C ILE A 240 -22.18 -10.59 -11.41
N GLY A 241 -23.19 -11.45 -11.57
CA GLY A 241 -24.35 -11.18 -12.41
C GLY A 241 -25.19 -9.99 -11.91
N HIS A 242 -25.13 -9.67 -10.62
CA HIS A 242 -25.78 -8.52 -10.03
C HIS A 242 -24.99 -7.20 -10.20
N VAL A 243 -23.70 -7.28 -10.51
CA VAL A 243 -22.75 -6.16 -10.42
C VAL A 243 -22.80 -5.26 -11.67
N GLN A 244 -22.86 -3.96 -11.44
CA GLN A 244 -22.59 -2.92 -12.42
C GLN A 244 -21.16 -2.41 -12.27
N PHE A 245 -20.45 -2.33 -13.39
CA PHE A 245 -19.03 -1.99 -13.42
C PHE A 245 -18.79 -0.59 -13.98
N TYR A 246 -17.97 0.19 -13.30
CA TYR A 246 -17.67 1.59 -13.65
C TYR A 246 -16.16 1.83 -13.73
N ASN A 247 -15.72 2.69 -14.65
CA ASN A 247 -14.32 3.12 -14.68
C ASN A 247 -14.02 4.13 -13.55
N MET A 248 -12.78 4.62 -13.49
CA MET A 248 -12.34 5.63 -12.50
C MET A 248 -13.04 6.99 -12.62
N ASP A 249 -13.65 7.30 -13.78
CA ASP A 249 -14.47 8.51 -13.99
C ASP A 249 -15.95 8.29 -13.68
N ASN A 250 -16.28 7.16 -13.03
CA ASN A 250 -17.65 6.74 -12.73
C ASN A 250 -18.55 6.57 -13.98
N LYS A 251 -17.95 6.26 -15.14
CA LYS A 251 -18.68 5.90 -16.37
C LYS A 251 -18.92 4.40 -16.38
N HIS A 252 -20.17 4.00 -16.59
CA HIS A 252 -20.53 2.58 -16.67
C HIS A 252 -19.83 1.90 -17.85
N ILE A 253 -19.41 0.64 -17.69
CA ILE A 253 -18.63 -0.13 -18.68
C ILE A 253 -19.30 -0.20 -20.06
N GLY A 254 -20.63 -0.23 -20.07
CA GLY A 254 -21.46 -0.22 -21.26
C GLY A 254 -21.46 1.11 -22.03
N SER A 255 -21.02 2.23 -21.44
CA SER A 255 -21.02 3.55 -22.11
C SER A 255 -19.79 3.80 -23.00
N TYR A 256 -18.62 3.29 -22.61
CA TYR A 256 -17.35 3.62 -23.25
C TYR A 256 -16.68 2.43 -23.97
N THR A 257 -17.20 1.21 -23.79
CA THR A 257 -16.70 0.05 -24.53
C THR A 257 -17.37 -0.08 -25.90
N GLY A 258 -16.64 -0.61 -26.89
CA GLY A 258 -17.19 -0.86 -28.23
C GLY A 258 -18.27 -1.95 -28.23
N ILE A 259 -19.17 -1.90 -29.22
CA ILE A 259 -20.34 -2.80 -29.33
C ILE A 259 -20.02 -4.29 -29.14
N GLU A 260 -18.91 -4.77 -29.73
CA GLU A 260 -18.54 -6.18 -29.62
C GLU A 260 -18.15 -6.61 -28.21
N ARG A 261 -17.67 -5.66 -27.37
CA ARG A 261 -17.44 -5.92 -25.94
C ARG A 261 -18.75 -5.87 -25.16
N VAL A 262 -19.65 -4.93 -25.46
CA VAL A 262 -20.98 -4.87 -24.85
C VAL A 262 -21.75 -6.18 -25.09
N LYS A 263 -21.80 -6.66 -26.34
CA LYS A 263 -22.37 -7.97 -26.67
C LYS A 263 -21.68 -9.10 -25.91
N TRP A 264 -20.35 -9.03 -25.76
CA TRP A 264 -19.59 -10.00 -24.97
C TRP A 264 -19.94 -9.96 -23.48
N PHE A 265 -20.18 -8.79 -22.87
CA PHE A 265 -20.60 -8.70 -21.47
C PHE A 265 -21.98 -9.33 -21.29
N ILE A 266 -22.95 -8.94 -22.12
CA ILE A 266 -24.33 -9.47 -22.10
C ILE A 266 -24.35 -10.98 -22.28
N ARG A 267 -23.60 -11.52 -23.25
CA ARG A 267 -23.55 -12.98 -23.50
C ARG A 267 -22.91 -13.78 -22.38
N ASN A 268 -22.08 -13.14 -21.56
CA ASN A 268 -21.41 -13.75 -20.42
C ASN A 268 -22.09 -13.41 -19.09
N GLY A 269 -23.30 -12.86 -19.10
CA GLY A 269 -24.07 -12.58 -17.88
C GLY A 269 -23.48 -11.47 -17.02
N ILE A 270 -22.75 -10.52 -17.61
CA ILE A 270 -22.32 -9.30 -16.92
C ILE A 270 -23.39 -8.26 -17.17
N ARG A 271 -23.99 -7.76 -16.08
CA ARG A 271 -25.12 -6.83 -16.12
C ARG A 271 -24.71 -5.52 -16.78
N MET A 272 -25.55 -5.05 -17.69
CA MET A 272 -25.44 -3.75 -18.32
C MET A 272 -26.64 -2.88 -17.94
N ASP A 273 -26.42 -1.59 -17.75
CA ASP A 273 -27.48 -0.61 -17.57
C ASP A 273 -28.20 -0.30 -18.90
N ASP A 274 -29.49 -0.62 -18.98
CA ASP A 274 -30.30 -0.46 -20.19
C ASP A 274 -30.46 0.99 -20.63
N ASP A 275 -30.59 1.93 -19.68
CA ASP A 275 -30.74 3.35 -20.01
C ASP A 275 -29.46 3.90 -20.61
N ILE A 276 -28.31 3.44 -20.11
CA ILE A 276 -27.01 3.75 -20.69
C ILE A 276 -26.88 3.15 -22.09
N LEU A 277 -27.34 1.90 -22.31
CA LEU A 277 -27.29 1.28 -23.63
C LEU A 277 -28.18 2.00 -24.66
N ARG A 278 -29.36 2.49 -24.25
CA ARG A 278 -30.29 3.25 -25.11
C ARG A 278 -29.72 4.58 -25.59
N GLN A 279 -28.88 5.23 -24.78
CA GLN A 279 -28.26 6.52 -25.10
C GLN A 279 -27.10 6.41 -26.11
N ARG A 280 -26.65 5.19 -26.44
CA ARG A 280 -25.54 4.98 -27.38
C ARG A 280 -25.99 5.20 -28.83
N SER A 281 -25.05 5.64 -29.68
CA SER A 281 -25.28 5.78 -31.12
C SER A 281 -25.48 4.44 -31.85
N ASP A 282 -25.09 3.32 -31.24
CA ASP A 282 -25.24 1.96 -31.75
C ASP A 282 -26.31 1.14 -30.99
N SER A 283 -27.21 1.82 -30.26
CA SER A 283 -28.25 1.21 -29.40
C SER A 283 -29.13 0.21 -30.15
N ASP A 284 -29.61 0.53 -31.35
CA ASP A 284 -30.46 -0.36 -32.16
C ASP A 284 -29.82 -1.74 -32.38
N LYS A 285 -28.51 -1.77 -32.64
CA LYS A 285 -27.75 -3.01 -32.87
C LYS A 285 -27.60 -3.82 -31.58
N ILE A 286 -27.49 -3.15 -30.43
CA ILE A 286 -27.36 -3.78 -29.12
C ILE A 286 -28.71 -4.35 -28.67
N LEU A 287 -29.79 -3.57 -28.79
CA LEU A 287 -31.14 -4.01 -28.43
C LEU A 287 -31.62 -5.17 -29.31
N SER A 288 -31.35 -5.11 -30.63
CA SER A 288 -31.62 -6.23 -31.53
C SER A 288 -30.86 -7.51 -31.13
N TYR A 289 -29.61 -7.37 -30.65
CA TYR A 289 -28.83 -8.50 -30.14
C TYR A 289 -29.43 -9.09 -28.86
N ILE A 290 -29.87 -8.26 -27.92
CA ILE A 290 -30.51 -8.68 -26.67
C ILE A 290 -31.79 -9.45 -26.97
N ALA A 291 -32.70 -8.88 -27.78
CA ALA A 291 -33.95 -9.54 -28.16
C ALA A 291 -33.72 -10.88 -28.87
N GLY A 292 -32.68 -10.97 -29.71
CA GLY A 292 -32.28 -12.21 -30.38
C GLY A 292 -31.80 -13.29 -29.40
N ARG A 293 -31.13 -12.89 -28.30
CA ARG A 293 -30.70 -13.80 -27.23
C ARG A 293 -31.89 -14.29 -26.40
N GLU A 294 -32.74 -13.39 -25.94
CA GLU A 294 -33.93 -13.73 -25.16
C GLU A 294 -34.83 -14.72 -25.91
N LYS A 295 -35.06 -14.48 -27.21
CA LYS A 295 -35.78 -15.42 -28.06
C LYS A 295 -35.12 -16.79 -28.12
N LYS A 296 -33.79 -16.85 -28.22
CA LYS A 296 -33.04 -18.11 -28.26
C LYS A 296 -33.11 -18.86 -26.93
N ASP A 297 -33.03 -18.13 -25.83
CA ASP A 297 -33.07 -18.69 -24.47
C ASP A 297 -34.48 -19.25 -24.18
N LEU A 298 -35.55 -18.50 -24.50
CA LEU A 298 -36.94 -18.99 -24.46
C LEU A 298 -37.15 -20.25 -25.32
N LEU A 299 -36.63 -20.26 -26.56
CA LEU A 299 -36.74 -21.44 -27.44
C LEU A 299 -35.99 -22.66 -26.90
N ASN A 300 -34.92 -22.48 -26.12
CA ASN A 300 -34.21 -23.60 -25.51
C ASN A 300 -34.96 -24.15 -24.30
N GLU A 301 -35.56 -23.29 -23.47
CA GLU A 301 -36.41 -23.70 -22.34
C GLU A 301 -37.69 -24.41 -22.81
N MET A 302 -38.24 -24.00 -23.95
CA MET A 302 -39.46 -24.60 -24.53
C MET A 302 -39.23 -25.94 -25.24
N LYS A 303 -37.99 -26.46 -25.36
CA LYS A 303 -37.77 -27.80 -25.95
C LYS A 303 -38.18 -28.88 -24.95
N PRO A 304 -39.20 -29.71 -25.25
CA PRO A 304 -39.57 -30.81 -24.37
C PRO A 304 -38.42 -31.83 -24.28
N GLU A 305 -38.18 -32.40 -23.09
CA GLU A 305 -37.40 -33.63 -22.96
C GLU A 305 -38.10 -34.72 -23.76
N ILE A 306 -37.63 -34.99 -24.98
CA ILE A 306 -38.11 -36.13 -25.76
C ILE A 306 -37.48 -37.37 -25.10
N PRO A 307 -38.24 -38.27 -24.45
CA PRO A 307 -37.68 -39.50 -23.93
C PRO A 307 -37.16 -40.28 -25.13
N HIS A 308 -35.86 -40.56 -25.17
CA HIS A 308 -35.31 -41.43 -26.20
C HIS A 308 -36.02 -42.79 -26.10
N ALA A 309 -36.82 -43.13 -27.11
CA ALA A 309 -37.48 -44.42 -27.19
C ALA A 309 -36.41 -45.53 -27.12
N PRO A 310 -36.63 -46.60 -26.32
CA PRO A 310 -35.63 -47.65 -26.15
C PRO A 310 -35.32 -48.27 -27.51
N VAL A 311 -34.07 -48.15 -27.94
CA VAL A 311 -33.56 -48.78 -29.15
C VAL A 311 -33.69 -50.29 -28.97
N ARG A 312 -34.64 -50.90 -29.69
CA ARG A 312 -34.73 -52.37 -29.77
C ARG A 312 -33.42 -52.89 -30.39
N LYS A 313 -32.55 -53.48 -29.56
CA LYS A 313 -31.46 -54.33 -30.05
C LYS A 313 -32.10 -55.45 -30.86
N ARG A 314 -31.76 -55.54 -32.14
CA ARG A 314 -32.11 -56.71 -32.96
C ARG A 314 -31.32 -57.90 -32.42
N LEU A 315 -32.06 -58.97 -32.10
CA LEU A 315 -31.53 -60.30 -31.82
C LEU A 315 -30.94 -60.90 -33.09
#